data_AF-A0A951KIE4-F1
#
_entry.id   AF-A0A951KIE4-F1
#
_cell.length_a   1.000
_cell.length_b   1.000
_cell.length_c   1.000
_cell.angle_alpha   90.00
_cell.angle_beta   90.00
_cell.angle_gamma   90.00
#
_symmetry.space_group_name_H-M   'P 1'
#
loop_
_entity.id
_entity.type
_entity.pdbx_description
1 polymer ?
#
loop_
_entity_poly.entity_id
_entity_poly.type
_entity_poly.pdbx_seq_one_letter_code
_entity_poly.pdbx_strand_id
1 'polypeptide(L)'
;PGDKPYGTQWRSDDYVRSTATRRIYYANDTYGGHSGSPVWNDGASCSPCGIAIHAYGVGTNGYNGGTRITEAVFNNLLNWKNS
;
A
#
# COMPACT_ATOMS: atom_id res chain seq x y z
N PRO A 1 11.12 -5.81 -1.28
CA PRO A 1 12.45 -5.20 -1.04
C PRO A 1 13.61 -5.94 -1.75
N GLY A 2 14.35 -5.25 -2.62
CA GLY A 2 15.58 -5.74 -3.23
C GLY A 2 16.83 -5.68 -2.33
N ASP A 3 16.74 -4.96 -1.20
CA ASP A 3 17.74 -4.93 -0.14
C ASP A 3 17.68 -6.16 0.79
N LYS A 4 16.66 -7.01 0.64
CA LYS A 4 16.48 -8.23 1.41
C LYS A 4 16.88 -9.47 0.62
N PRO A 5 17.13 -10.63 1.28
CA PRO A 5 17.48 -11.85 0.58
C PRO A 5 16.48 -12.19 -0.53
N TYR A 6 17.00 -12.58 -1.69
CA TYR A 6 16.18 -12.91 -2.85
C TYR A 6 15.11 -13.95 -2.50
N GLY A 7 13.87 -13.74 -2.97
CA GLY A 7 12.76 -14.66 -2.79
C GLY A 7 12.10 -14.64 -1.41
N THR A 8 12.40 -13.65 -0.55
CA THR A 8 11.80 -13.55 0.79
C THR A 8 10.72 -12.45 0.88
N GLN A 9 9.69 -12.68 1.69
CA GLN A 9 8.66 -11.70 2.00
C GLN A 9 8.99 -10.95 3.30
N TRP A 10 8.73 -9.65 3.32
CA TRP A 10 9.00 -8.78 4.47
C TRP A 10 7.86 -7.80 4.67
N ARG A 11 7.60 -7.48 5.94
CA ARG A 11 6.63 -6.47 6.35
C ARG A 11 7.35 -5.28 7.00
N SER A 12 6.76 -4.11 6.86
CA SER A 12 7.09 -2.90 7.60
C SER A 12 5.81 -2.40 8.26
N ASP A 13 5.92 -1.96 9.51
CA ASP A 13 4.79 -1.50 10.32
C ASP A 13 5.03 -0.03 10.70
N ASP A 14 4.07 0.85 10.39
CA ASP A 14 4.09 2.29 10.71
C ASP A 14 2.64 2.84 10.60
N TYR A 15 2.45 4.15 10.80
CA TYR A 15 1.18 4.85 10.69
C TYR A 15 1.03 5.65 9.39
N VAL A 16 -0.21 5.86 8.97
CA VAL A 16 -0.55 6.77 7.86
C VAL A 16 -0.21 8.21 8.26
N ARG A 17 0.52 8.93 7.40
CA ARG A 17 0.90 10.34 7.60
C ARG A 17 -0.16 11.31 7.06
N SER A 18 -0.76 10.98 5.92
CA SER A 18 -1.86 11.75 5.35
C SER A 18 -2.65 10.93 4.33
N THR A 19 -3.86 11.39 4.02
CA THR A 19 -4.70 10.79 2.99
C THR A 19 -5.15 11.84 2.00
N ALA A 20 -5.31 11.40 0.75
CA ALA A 20 -5.95 12.14 -0.33
C ALA A 20 -7.05 11.27 -0.94
N THR A 21 -7.81 11.83 -1.89
CA THR A 21 -8.92 11.12 -2.54
C THR A 21 -8.48 9.80 -3.19
N ARG A 22 -7.30 9.79 -3.83
CA ARG A 22 -6.79 8.63 -4.58
C ARG A 22 -5.48 8.06 -4.04
N ARG A 23 -4.97 8.59 -2.93
CA ARG A 23 -3.64 8.22 -2.42
C ARG A 23 -3.61 8.19 -0.89
N ILE A 24 -2.86 7.25 -0.32
CA ILE A 24 -2.48 7.21 1.09
C ILE A 24 -0.96 7.38 1.18
N TYR A 25 -0.48 8.15 2.15
CA TYR A 25 0.94 8.42 2.37
C TYR A 25 1.42 7.89 3.71
N TYR A 26 2.61 7.30 3.72
CA TYR A 26 3.22 6.65 4.88
C TYR A 26 4.75 6.72 4.80
N ALA A 27 5.42 6.55 5.94
CA ALA A 27 6.87 6.56 6.01
C ALA A 27 7.50 5.16 6.04
N ASN A 28 6.69 4.09 5.94
CA ASN A 28 7.23 2.73 5.75
C ASN A 28 8.23 2.72 4.60
N ASP A 29 9.43 2.22 4.90
CA ASP A 29 10.51 2.14 3.94
C ASP A 29 10.12 1.21 2.78
N THR A 30 10.40 1.67 1.57
CA THR A 30 10.28 0.85 0.38
C THR A 30 11.52 1.06 -0.47
N TYR A 31 12.47 0.15 -0.32
CA TYR A 31 13.51 -0.05 -1.33
C TYR A 31 12.88 -0.55 -2.64
N GLY A 32 13.61 -0.41 -3.76
CA GLY A 32 13.17 -0.97 -5.05
C GLY A 32 12.72 -2.43 -4.90
N GLY A 33 11.58 -2.80 -5.50
CA GLY A 33 11.00 -4.14 -5.36
C GLY A 33 9.85 -4.26 -4.34
N HIS A 34 9.24 -3.15 -3.92
CA HIS A 34 7.97 -3.13 -3.15
C HIS A 34 6.73 -2.72 -3.96
N SER A 35 6.89 -2.30 -5.22
CA SER A 35 5.78 -1.95 -6.12
C SER A 35 4.71 -3.04 -6.16
N GLY A 36 3.45 -2.65 -5.96
CA GLY A 36 2.30 -3.56 -5.91
C GLY A 36 2.01 -4.18 -4.54
N SER A 37 2.86 -3.95 -3.53
CA SER A 37 2.64 -4.51 -2.19
C SER A 37 1.36 -3.92 -1.54
N PRO A 38 0.57 -4.75 -0.84
CA PRO A 38 -0.59 -4.25 -0.11
C PRO A 38 -0.19 -3.42 1.11
N VAL A 39 -0.94 -2.36 1.36
CA VAL A 39 -0.88 -1.57 2.61
C VAL A 39 -2.05 -2.02 3.46
N TRP A 40 -1.75 -2.67 4.59
CA TRP A 40 -2.74 -3.24 5.49
C TRP A 40 -3.09 -2.26 6.62
N ASN A 41 -4.32 -2.37 7.11
CA ASN A 41 -4.75 -1.76 8.35
C ASN A 41 -5.29 -2.87 9.27
N ASP A 42 -4.83 -2.86 10.52
CA ASP A 42 -5.23 -3.79 11.58
C ASP A 42 -6.26 -3.16 12.53
N GLY A 43 -7.03 -2.19 12.04
CA GLY A 43 -8.01 -1.42 12.82
C GLY A 43 -9.35 -2.15 13.04
N ALA A 44 -10.13 -1.69 14.02
CA ALA A 44 -11.35 -2.37 14.49
C ALA A 44 -12.46 -2.55 13.42
N SER A 45 -12.49 -1.72 12.36
CA SER A 45 -13.50 -1.80 11.30
C SER A 45 -13.24 -2.92 10.29
N CYS A 46 -11.98 -3.36 10.14
CA CYS A 46 -11.59 -4.53 9.35
C CYS A 46 -10.14 -4.90 9.68
N SER A 47 -9.87 -6.15 10.10
CA SER A 47 -8.56 -6.57 10.58
C SER A 47 -8.18 -7.98 10.11
N PRO A 48 -7.14 -8.14 9.26
CA PRO A 48 -6.50 -7.11 8.45
C PRO A 48 -7.32 -6.79 7.19
N CYS A 49 -7.29 -5.54 6.74
CA CYS A 49 -7.83 -5.15 5.42
C CYS A 49 -6.86 -4.29 4.63
N GLY A 50 -6.84 -4.51 3.31
CA GLY A 50 -6.03 -3.73 2.39
C GLY A 50 -6.67 -2.37 2.17
N ILE A 51 -5.94 -1.30 2.46
CA ILE A 51 -6.42 0.09 2.33
C ILE A 51 -5.78 0.83 1.15
N ALA A 52 -4.63 0.36 0.67
CA ALA A 52 -3.97 0.88 -0.52
C ALA A 52 -3.05 -0.16 -1.17
N ILE A 53 -2.65 0.10 -2.42
CA ILE A 53 -1.63 -0.66 -3.15
C ILE A 53 -0.42 0.25 -3.33
N HIS A 54 0.74 -0.12 -2.79
CA HIS A 54 1.96 0.66 -2.92
C HIS A 54 2.33 0.84 -4.40
N ALA A 55 2.51 2.08 -4.84
CA ALA A 55 2.79 2.39 -6.25
C ALA A 55 3.76 3.58 -6.43
N TYR A 56 4.09 4.29 -5.36
CA TYR A 56 4.86 5.52 -5.42
C TYR A 56 5.95 5.52 -4.35
N GLY A 57 7.19 5.76 -4.77
CA GLY A 57 8.29 6.07 -3.86
C GLY A 57 8.15 7.47 -3.23
N VAL A 58 9.16 7.88 -2.46
CA VAL A 58 9.21 9.18 -1.77
C VAL A 58 9.03 10.34 -2.74
N GLY A 59 7.92 11.06 -2.61
CA GLY A 59 7.60 12.24 -3.41
C GLY A 59 8.04 13.56 -2.76
N THR A 60 7.58 14.69 -3.31
CA THR A 60 7.85 16.04 -2.79
C THR A 60 7.31 16.28 -1.37
N ASN A 61 6.37 15.47 -0.91
CA ASN A 61 5.85 15.48 0.45
C ASN A 61 6.69 14.66 1.45
N GLY A 62 7.80 14.06 1.01
CA GLY A 62 8.71 13.30 1.87
C GLY A 62 8.22 11.91 2.28
N TYR A 63 7.17 11.39 1.64
CA TYR A 63 6.56 10.09 1.99
C TYR A 63 6.38 9.18 0.78
N ASN A 64 6.41 7.87 1.03
CA ASN A 64 5.95 6.87 0.09
C ASN A 64 4.43 6.95 -0.08
N GLY A 65 3.91 6.37 -1.15
CA GLY A 65 2.49 6.43 -1.47
C GLY A 65 1.92 5.15 -2.07
N GLY A 66 0.66 4.90 -1.73
CA GLY A 66 -0.15 3.84 -2.34
C GLY A 66 -1.43 4.37 -2.96
N THR A 67 -1.86 3.78 -4.06
CA THR A 67 -3.18 4.00 -4.65
C THR A 67 -4.23 3.58 -3.63
N ARG A 68 -5.05 4.53 -3.18
CA ARG A 68 -6.08 4.27 -2.18
C ARG A 68 -7.15 3.33 -2.75
N ILE A 69 -7.52 2.31 -1.98
CA ILE A 69 -8.63 1.43 -2.33
C ILE A 69 -9.92 2.15 -1.95
N THR A 70 -10.45 2.92 -2.89
CA THR A 70 -11.81 3.45 -2.84
C THR A 70 -12.80 2.39 -3.32
N GLU A 71 -14.10 2.63 -3.17
CA GLU A 71 -15.12 1.72 -3.68
C GLU A 71 -14.97 1.44 -5.18
N ALA A 72 -14.68 2.47 -5.99
CA ALA A 72 -14.43 2.29 -7.42
C ALA A 72 -13.21 1.39 -7.70
N VAL A 73 -12.12 1.55 -6.95
CA VAL A 73 -10.93 0.69 -7.08
C VAL A 73 -11.25 -0.73 -6.62
N PHE A 74 -11.96 -0.88 -5.50
CA PHE A 74 -12.38 -2.18 -4.98
C PHE A 74 -13.26 -2.95 -5.98
N ASN A 75 -14.28 -2.30 -6.55
CA ASN A 75 -15.14 -2.90 -7.57
C ASN A 75 -14.35 -3.30 -8.81
N ASN A 76 -13.37 -2.49 -9.22
CA ASN A 76 -12.50 -2.85 -10.33
C ASN A 76 -11.61 -4.07 -10.01
N LEU A 77 -11.07 -4.17 -8.80
CA LEU A 77 -10.34 -5.36 -8.35
C LEU A 77 -11.23 -6.60 -8.32
N LEU A 78 -12.49 -6.48 -7.91
CA LEU A 78 -13.46 -7.59 -7.95
C LEU A 78 -13.75 -8.05 -9.39
N ASN A 79 -13.87 -7.11 -10.33
CA ASN A 79 -14.06 -7.45 -11.74
C ASN A 79 -12.88 -8.26 -12.27
N TRP A 80 -11.64 -7.87 -11.96
CA TRP A 80 -10.43 -8.63 -12.37
C TRP A 80 -10.30 -9.98 -11.68
N LYS A 81 -10.76 -10.11 -10.44
CA LYS A 81 -10.74 -11.40 -9.72
C LYS A 81 -11.69 -12.41 -10.35
N ASN A 82 -12.81 -11.93 -10.91
CA ASN A 82 -13.90 -12.78 -11.42
C ASN A 82 -13.86 -12.97 -12.95
N SER A 83 -12.86 -12.39 -13.64
CA SER A 83 -12.60 -12.58 -15.06
C SER A 83 -11.65 -13.75 -15.29
#